data_AF-A0A2M8KVR5-F1
#
_entry.id   AF-A0A2M8KVR5-F1
#
_cell.length_a   1.000
_cell.length_b   1.000
_cell.length_c   1.000
_cell.angle_alpha   90.00
_cell.angle_beta   90.00
_cell.angle_gamma   90.00
#
_symmetry.space_group_name_H-M   'P 1'
#
loop_
_entity.id
_entity.type
_entity.pdbx_description
1 polymer ?
#
loop_
_entity_poly.entity_id
_entity_poly.type
_entity_poly.pdbx_seq_one_letter_code
_entity_poly.pdbx_strand_id
1 'polypeptide(L)'
;MLVLRHLHHRRRQKKSSHNFLDNIIYVIAFAGPVMTIPQIYDVWVAKQLSVNPITWGSYCVIAVVWLCYGLAHKVKPIIFSNTLGIITTGLVFLGATIYR
;
A
#
# COMPACT_ATOMS: atom_id res chain seq x y z
N MET A 1 -48.08 17.47 9.41
CA MET A 1 -46.99 17.25 10.40
C MET A 1 -46.73 15.74 10.68
N LEU A 2 -46.85 14.84 9.69
CA LEU A 2 -46.66 13.38 9.89
C LEU A 2 -45.71 12.71 8.86
N VAL A 3 -45.37 13.39 7.75
CA VAL A 3 -44.56 12.80 6.67
C VAL A 3 -43.05 12.98 6.88
N LEU A 4 -42.63 13.99 7.65
CA LEU A 4 -41.20 14.30 7.88
C LEU A 4 -40.49 13.38 8.89
N ARG A 5 -41.23 12.56 9.66
CA ARG A 5 -40.62 11.66 10.67
C ARG A 5 -40.11 10.32 10.12
N HIS A 6 -40.53 9.93 8.91
CA HIS A 6 -40.19 8.60 8.36
C HIS A 6 -38.92 8.56 7.51
N LEU A 7 -38.34 9.71 7.13
CA LEU A 7 -37.13 9.75 6.30
C LEU A 7 -35.81 9.60 7.08
N HIS A 8 -35.82 9.70 8.41
CA HIS A 8 -34.60 9.53 9.21
C HIS A 8 -34.21 8.06 9.47
N HIS A 9 -35.07 7.08 9.21
CA HIS A 9 -34.80 5.68 9.54
C HIS A 9 -34.10 4.86 8.45
N ARG A 10 -33.81 5.44 7.27
CA ARG A 10 -33.20 4.72 6.13
C ARG A 10 -31.68 4.90 5.95
N ARG A 11 -30.92 5.23 6.99
CA ARG A 11 -29.43 5.27 6.94
C ARG A 11 -28.75 4.39 7.99
N ARG A 12 -29.23 3.17 8.18
CA ARG A 12 -28.52 2.14 8.95
C ARG A 12 -28.42 0.83 8.17
N GLN A 13 -27.90 0.92 6.95
CA GLN A 13 -27.57 -0.25 6.12
C GLN A 13 -26.20 -0.79 6.58
N LYS A 14 -26.21 -2.04 7.07
CA LYS A 14 -25.09 -3.00 7.23
C LYS A 14 -23.77 -2.45 7.83
N LYS A 15 -23.64 -2.47 9.16
CA LYS A 15 -22.41 -2.07 9.89
C LYS A 15 -21.49 -3.22 10.34
N SER A 16 -21.78 -4.48 9.99
CA SER A 16 -21.12 -5.63 10.63
C SER A 16 -20.03 -6.30 9.79
N SER A 17 -20.24 -6.51 8.48
CA SER A 17 -19.26 -7.20 7.61
C SER A 17 -18.11 -6.32 7.12
N HIS A 18 -18.30 -5.00 7.07
CA HIS A 18 -17.28 -4.08 6.56
C HIS A 18 -16.05 -4.03 7.48
N ASN A 19 -16.25 -4.11 8.80
CA ASN A 19 -15.16 -3.92 9.76
C ASN A 19 -14.08 -5.02 9.69
N PHE A 20 -14.44 -6.27 9.34
CA PHE A 20 -13.46 -7.35 9.24
C PHE A 20 -12.56 -7.19 8.01
N LEU A 21 -13.16 -6.91 6.85
CA LEU A 21 -12.42 -6.64 5.62
C LEU A 21 -11.58 -5.37 5.74
N ASP A 22 -12.11 -4.33 6.37
CA ASP A 22 -11.37 -3.09 6.63
C ASP A 22 -10.11 -3.37 7.46
N ASN A 23 -10.22 -4.18 8.52
CA ASN A 23 -9.07 -4.58 9.34
C ASN A 23 -8.05 -5.40 8.54
N ILE A 24 -8.50 -6.35 7.72
CA ILE A 24 -7.60 -7.12 6.84
C ILE A 24 -6.86 -6.19 5.88
N ILE A 25 -7.53 -5.20 5.30
CA ILE A 25 -6.91 -4.25 4.38
C ILE A 25 -5.76 -3.50 5.06
N TYR A 26 -5.91 -3.09 6.33
CA TYR A 26 -4.81 -2.46 7.07
C TYR A 26 -3.64 -3.43 7.29
N VAL A 27 -3.91 -4.70 7.60
CA VAL A 27 -2.86 -5.72 7.77
C VAL A 27 -2.12 -5.94 6.45
N ILE A 28 -2.85 -6.10 5.34
CA ILE A 28 -2.23 -6.32 4.02
C ILE A 28 -1.47 -5.07 3.55
N ALA A 29 -2.02 -3.88 3.80
CA ALA A 29 -1.36 -2.61 3.49
C ALA A 29 0.02 -2.50 4.15
N PHE A 30 0.18 -3.05 5.35
CA PHE A 30 1.47 -3.13 6.03
C PHE A 30 2.31 -4.33 5.57
N ALA A 31 1.70 -5.51 5.46
CA ALA A 31 2.40 -6.76 5.17
C ALA A 31 3.08 -6.74 3.79
N GLY A 32 2.44 -6.17 2.77
CA GLY A 32 2.99 -6.10 1.41
C GLY A 32 4.40 -5.48 1.38
N PRO A 33 4.58 -4.23 1.81
CA PRO A 33 5.91 -3.60 1.88
C PRO A 33 6.90 -4.32 2.82
N VAL A 34 6.43 -4.89 3.93
CA VAL A 34 7.29 -5.64 4.86
C VAL A 34 7.86 -6.91 4.23
N MET A 35 7.09 -7.57 3.35
CA MET A 35 7.58 -8.73 2.60
C MET A 35 8.67 -8.38 1.58
N THR A 36 8.96 -7.09 1.37
CA THR A 36 10.08 -6.65 0.55
C THR A 36 11.41 -6.62 1.33
N ILE A 37 11.38 -6.74 2.67
CA ILE A 37 12.59 -6.69 3.53
C ILE A 37 13.61 -7.79 3.19
N PRO A 38 13.24 -9.07 2.98
CA PRO A 38 14.19 -10.09 2.56
C PRO A 38 14.92 -9.72 1.26
N GLN A 39 14.20 -9.15 0.29
CA GLN A 39 14.80 -8.70 -0.96
C GLN A 39 15.81 -7.56 -0.76
N ILE A 40 15.54 -6.65 0.18
CA ILE A 40 16.49 -5.60 0.56
C ILE A 40 17.74 -6.23 1.17
N TYR A 41 17.59 -7.22 2.06
CA TYR A 41 18.71 -7.94 2.65
C TYR A 41 19.57 -8.64 1.57
N ASP A 42 18.94 -9.33 0.63
CA ASP A 42 19.66 -10.05 -0.44
C ASP A 42 20.50 -9.12 -1.30
N VAL A 43 19.97 -7.93 -1.61
CA VAL A 43 20.67 -6.92 -2.41
C VAL A 43 21.80 -6.24 -1.63
N TRP A 44 21.53 -5.81 -0.40
CA TRP A 44 22.46 -4.96 0.35
C TRP A 44 23.48 -5.75 1.17
N VAL A 45 23.11 -6.92 1.71
CA VAL A 45 23.99 -7.72 2.57
C VAL A 45 24.55 -8.90 1.81
N ALA A 46 23.69 -9.73 1.22
CA ALA A 46 24.14 -10.95 0.55
C ALA A 46 24.82 -10.68 -0.81
N LYS A 47 24.63 -9.47 -1.37
CA LYS A 47 25.08 -9.08 -2.72
C LYS A 47 24.58 -10.03 -3.80
N GLN A 48 23.44 -10.70 -3.55
CA GLN A 48 22.82 -11.62 -4.50
C GLN A 48 21.86 -10.85 -5.38
N LEU A 49 22.34 -10.48 -6.57
CA LEU A 49 21.61 -9.69 -7.55
C LEU A 49 20.89 -10.61 -8.55
N SER A 50 19.80 -11.21 -8.12
CA SER A 50 18.87 -11.92 -9.01
C SER A 50 17.77 -11.01 -9.56
N VAL A 51 17.87 -9.69 -9.35
CA VAL A 51 16.79 -8.74 -9.61
C VAL A 51 17.15 -7.66 -10.62
N ASN A 52 16.19 -7.29 -11.46
CA ASN A 52 16.35 -6.25 -12.47
C ASN A 52 15.99 -4.87 -11.90
N PRO A 53 16.91 -3.86 -11.91
CA PRO A 53 16.62 -2.53 -11.40
C PRO A 53 15.47 -1.83 -12.16
N ILE A 54 15.28 -2.09 -13.45
CA ILE A 54 14.16 -1.48 -14.21
C ILE A 54 12.81 -1.93 -13.62
N THR A 55 12.70 -3.20 -13.22
CA THR A 55 11.50 -3.74 -12.59
C THR A 55 11.18 -3.03 -11.28
N TRP A 56 12.19 -2.89 -10.39
CA TRP A 56 12.00 -2.26 -9.08
C TRP A 56 11.79 -0.74 -9.18
N GLY A 57 12.45 -0.08 -10.12
CA GLY A 57 12.19 1.33 -10.43
C GLY A 57 10.77 1.55 -10.95
N SER A 58 10.26 0.64 -11.79
CA SER A 58 8.88 0.70 -12.29
C SER A 58 7.85 0.54 -11.17
N TYR A 59 8.07 -0.39 -10.23
CA TYR A 59 7.22 -0.52 -9.05
C TYR A 59 7.23 0.74 -8.17
N CYS A 60 8.38 1.40 -8.03
CA CYS A 60 8.48 2.66 -7.29
C CYS A 60 7.64 3.76 -7.97
N VAL A 61 7.73 3.91 -9.30
CA VAL A 61 6.89 4.87 -10.05
C VAL A 61 5.40 4.57 -9.90
N ILE A 62 5.00 3.30 -10.02
CA ILE A 62 3.61 2.87 -9.83
C ILE A 62 3.14 3.19 -8.41
N ALA A 63 3.96 2.96 -7.39
CA ALA A 63 3.64 3.26 -6.01
C ALA A 63 3.47 4.77 -5.76
N VAL A 64 4.27 5.62 -6.42
CA VAL A 64 4.08 7.09 -6.40
C VAL A 64 2.72 7.48 -6.98
N VAL A 65 2.31 6.91 -8.12
CA VAL A 65 1.00 7.17 -8.72
C VAL A 65 -0.14 6.76 -7.78
N TRP A 66 -0.05 5.58 -7.15
CA TRP A 66 -1.02 5.12 -6.18
C TRP A 66 -1.05 5.96 -4.91
N LEU A 67 0.11 6.45 -4.45
CA LEU A 67 0.19 7.37 -3.32
C LEU A 67 -0.54 8.69 -3.64
N CYS A 68 -0.31 9.27 -4.82
CA CYS A 68 -1.03 10.46 -5.28
C CYS A 68 -2.55 10.21 -5.31
N TYR A 69 -2.98 9.08 -5.84
CA TYR A 69 -4.40 8.69 -5.85
C TYR A 69 -4.97 8.57 -4.43
N GLY A 70 -4.26 7.88 -3.55
CA GLY A 70 -4.64 7.68 -2.15
C GLY A 70 -4.76 9.00 -1.40
N LEU A 71 -3.84 9.94 -1.62
CA LEU A 71 -3.88 11.28 -1.05
C LEU A 71 -5.08 12.09 -1.56
N ALA A 72 -5.34 12.08 -2.88
CA ALA A 72 -6.46 12.80 -3.49
C ALA A 72 -7.81 12.31 -2.97
N HIS A 73 -7.96 10.99 -2.74
CA HIS A 73 -9.20 10.37 -2.27
C HIS A 73 -9.22 10.11 -0.75
N LYS A 74 -8.17 10.52 -0.03
CA LYS A 74 -8.00 10.33 1.43
C LYS A 74 -8.14 8.86 1.91
N VAL A 75 -7.66 7.92 1.10
CA VAL A 75 -7.72 6.47 1.40
C VAL A 75 -6.49 6.05 2.22
N LYS A 76 -6.64 6.05 3.55
CA LYS A 76 -5.52 5.84 4.51
C LYS A 76 -4.70 4.57 4.27
N PRO A 77 -5.29 3.37 4.05
CA PRO A 77 -4.49 2.16 3.83
C PRO A 77 -3.63 2.24 2.57
N ILE A 78 -4.15 2.84 1.49
CA ILE A 78 -3.41 3.03 0.24
C ILE A 78 -2.25 4.00 0.45
N ILE A 79 -2.50 5.13 1.13
CA ILE A 79 -1.44 6.11 1.45
C ILE A 79 -0.32 5.44 2.24
N PHE A 80 -0.67 4.74 3.32
CA PHE A 80 0.30 4.09 4.19
C PHE A 80 1.10 3.00 3.45
N SER A 81 0.41 2.11 2.72
CA SER A 81 1.04 1.02 2.00
C SER A 81 2.01 1.52 0.92
N ASN A 82 1.60 2.50 0.12
CA ASN A 82 2.44 3.01 -0.96
C ASN A 82 3.58 3.89 -0.46
N THR A 83 3.42 4.58 0.67
CA THR A 83 4.53 5.30 1.30
C THR A 83 5.64 4.32 1.72
N LEU A 84 5.28 3.24 2.42
CA LEU A 84 6.23 2.18 2.76
C LEU A 84 6.79 1.49 1.52
N GLY A 85 5.94 1.21 0.53
CA GLY A 85 6.32 0.58 -0.73
C GLY A 85 7.34 1.38 -1.52
N ILE A 86 7.22 2.70 -1.59
CA ILE A 86 8.21 3.58 -2.23
C ILE A 86 9.56 3.47 -1.54
N ILE A 87 9.57 3.45 -0.20
CA ILE A 87 10.82 3.29 0.56
C ILE A 87 11.44 1.93 0.28
N THR A 88 10.68 0.85 0.40
CA THR A 88 11.22 -0.51 0.28
C THR A 88 11.65 -0.84 -1.15
N THR A 89 10.81 -0.55 -2.14
CA THR A 89 11.15 -0.77 -3.56
C THR A 89 12.25 0.18 -4.03
N GLY A 90 12.29 1.41 -3.52
CA GLY A 90 13.38 2.37 -3.77
C GLY A 90 14.72 1.86 -3.23
N LEU A 91 14.76 1.27 -2.03
CA LEU A 91 15.97 0.65 -1.49
C LEU A 91 16.45 -0.53 -2.36
N VAL A 92 15.53 -1.37 -2.85
CA VAL A 92 15.89 -2.46 -3.77
C VAL A 92 16.41 -1.90 -5.09
N PHE A 93 15.74 -0.91 -5.67
CA PHE A 93 16.17 -0.25 -6.91
C PHE A 93 17.58 0.35 -6.79
N LEU A 94 17.84 1.11 -5.72
CA LEU A 94 19.14 1.72 -5.47
C LEU A 94 20.23 0.67 -5.28
N GLY A 95 19.98 -0.36 -4.48
CA GLY A 95 20.96 -1.43 -4.30
C GLY A 95 21.23 -2.20 -5.61
N ALA A 96 20.17 -2.49 -6.38
CA ALA A 96 20.28 -3.19 -7.66
C ALA A 96 20.93 -2.36 -8.78
N THR A 97 20.99 -1.03 -8.65
CA THR A 97 21.71 -0.15 -9.58
C THR A 97 23.17 0.04 -9.17
N ILE A 98 23.46 0.08 -7.87
CA ILE A 98 24.82 0.28 -7.34
C ILE A 98 25.69 -0.97 -7.47
N TYR A 99 25.15 -2.17 -7.21
CA TYR A 99 25.94 -3.39 -7.16
C TYR A 99 25.93 -4.20 -8.48
N ARG A 100 25.22 -3.73 -9.50
CA ARG A 100 25.19 -4.35 -10.83
C ARG A 100 26.54 -4.26 -11.53
#